data_AF-A0A3S4HWB5-F1
#
_entry.id   AF-A0A3S4HWB5-F1
#
_cell.length_a   1.000
_cell.length_b   1.000
_cell.length_c   1.000
_cell.angle_alpha   90.00
_cell.angle_beta   90.00
_cell.angle_gamma   90.00
#
_symmetry.space_group_name_H-M   'P 1'
#
loop_
_entity.id
_entity.type
_entity.pdbx_description
1 polymer ?
#
loop_
_entity_poly.entity_id
_entity_poly.type
_entity_poly.pdbx_seq_one_letter_code
_entity_poly.pdbx_strand_id
1 'polypeptide(L)'
;MSFPVAGTLMVEPTESEGKAELDRFIDAMLAIRAEIDQVKAGVWPLEDNPLVNAPHIQSELVAEWAHPYSREVAVFPAGVADKYWPTVKRLDDVYGDRNLFLLLRTD
;
A
#
# COMPACT_ATOMS: atom_id res chain seq x y z
N MET A 1 10.30 8.43 2.19
CA MET A 1 9.17 9.09 2.90
C MET A 1 9.67 9.63 4.24
N SER A 2 8.90 10.47 4.94
CA SER A 2 9.28 11.06 6.26
C SER A 2 10.41 12.09 6.24
N PHE A 3 10.45 12.92 5.20
CA PHE A 3 11.31 14.10 5.08
C PHE A 3 10.48 15.24 4.47
N PRO A 4 10.66 16.51 4.89
CA PRO A 4 11.62 16.99 5.89
C PRO A 4 11.21 16.77 7.35
N VAL A 5 9.96 16.35 7.59
CA VAL A 5 9.44 16.10 8.94
C VAL A 5 9.17 14.60 9.11
N ALA A 6 9.62 14.04 10.24
CA ALA A 6 9.40 12.64 10.54
C ALA A 6 7.90 12.34 10.62
N GLY A 7 7.47 11.21 10.03
CA GLY A 7 6.07 10.80 10.03
C GLY A 7 5.15 11.56 9.06
N THR A 8 5.68 12.46 8.22
CA THR A 8 4.87 13.16 7.21
C THR A 8 5.22 12.74 5.78
N LEU A 9 4.34 13.12 4.85
CA LEU A 9 4.54 13.01 3.41
C LEU A 9 4.67 14.42 2.82
N MET A 10 5.68 14.61 1.98
CA MET A 10 5.83 15.78 1.12
C MET A 10 5.53 15.35 -0.32
N VAL A 11 4.63 16.06 -1.00
CA VAL A 11 4.14 15.70 -2.34
C VAL A 11 4.48 16.83 -3.31
N GLU A 12 5.11 16.47 -4.43
CA GLU A 12 5.45 17.37 -5.52
C GLU A 12 4.85 16.81 -6.83
N PRO A 13 3.80 17.43 -7.38
CA PRO A 13 3.13 16.91 -8.59
C PRO A 13 3.90 17.19 -9.88
N THR A 14 4.81 18.16 -9.90
CA THR A 14 5.40 18.75 -11.12
C THR A 14 4.38 19.39 -12.06
N GLU A 15 4.86 20.13 -13.05
CA GLU A 15 4.04 20.78 -14.07
C GLU A 15 3.58 19.85 -15.19
N SER A 16 4.15 18.65 -15.27
CA SER A 16 3.86 17.70 -16.36
C SER A 16 2.57 16.93 -16.15
N GLU A 17 2.03 16.93 -14.93
CA GLU A 17 0.86 16.15 -14.57
C GLU A 17 -0.45 16.89 -14.87
N GLY A 18 -1.34 16.22 -15.62
CA GLY A 18 -2.66 16.76 -15.94
C GLY A 18 -3.60 16.72 -14.74
N LYS A 19 -4.60 17.62 -14.71
CA LYS A 19 -5.58 17.71 -13.61
C LYS A 19 -6.22 16.36 -13.26
N ALA A 20 -6.55 15.54 -14.26
CA ALA A 20 -7.17 14.24 -14.04
C ALA A 20 -6.28 13.26 -13.26
N GLU A 21 -4.95 13.33 -13.41
CA GLU A 21 -4.02 12.51 -12.62
C GLU A 21 -3.91 13.04 -11.18
N LEU A 22 -3.88 14.37 -11.02
CA LEU A 22 -3.88 15.00 -9.69
C LEU A 22 -5.15 14.66 -8.90
N ASP A 23 -6.32 14.73 -9.55
CA ASP A 23 -7.59 14.36 -8.95
C ASP A 23 -7.59 12.87 -8.53
N ARG A 24 -7.09 11.96 -9.39
CA ARG A 24 -6.95 10.53 -9.05
C ARG A 24 -6.09 10.31 -7.81
N PHE A 25 -4.96 11.00 -7.70
CA PHE A 25 -4.09 10.91 -6.53
C PHE A 25 -4.80 11.44 -5.26
N ILE A 26 -5.48 12.58 -5.36
CA ILE A 26 -6.24 13.16 -4.24
C ILE A 26 -7.36 12.21 -3.79
N ASP A 27 -8.12 11.65 -4.73
CA ASP A 27 -9.19 10.69 -4.45
C ASP A 27 -8.65 9.42 -3.76
N ALA A 28 -7.49 8.92 -4.20
CA ALA A 28 -6.81 7.82 -3.53
C ALA A 28 -6.42 8.17 -2.08
N MET A 29 -5.91 9.39 -1.84
CA MET A 29 -5.58 9.85 -0.49
C MET A 29 -6.82 10.03 0.40
N LEU A 30 -7.95 10.47 -0.17
CA LEU A 30 -9.23 10.54 0.53
C LEU A 30 -9.78 9.14 0.86
N ALA A 31 -9.65 8.17 -0.04
CA ALA A 31 -10.01 6.78 0.21
C ALA A 31 -9.16 6.17 1.34
N ILE A 32 -7.83 6.37 1.31
CA ILE A 32 -6.93 5.97 2.39
C ILE A 32 -7.33 6.62 3.71
N ARG A 33 -7.77 7.89 3.69
CA ARG A 33 -8.29 8.53 4.90
C ARG A 33 -9.55 7.86 5.43
N ALA A 34 -10.47 7.49 4.56
CA ALA A 34 -11.67 6.74 4.95
C ALA A 34 -11.31 5.38 5.56
N GLU A 35 -10.30 4.69 5.03
CA GLU A 35 -9.79 3.43 5.62
C GLU A 35 -9.23 3.63 7.03
N ILE A 36 -8.49 4.73 7.27
CA ILE A 36 -8.03 5.11 8.61
C ILE A 36 -9.23 5.29 9.55
N ASP A 37 -10.30 5.92 9.07
CA ASP A 37 -11.50 6.16 9.88
C ASP A 37 -12.25 4.83 10.18
N GLN A 38 -12.23 3.84 9.29
CA GLN A 38 -12.75 2.48 9.55
C GLN A 38 -11.98 1.78 10.67
N VAL A 39 -10.64 1.87 10.67
CA VAL A 39 -9.80 1.31 11.74
C VAL A 39 -10.08 2.04 13.06
N LYS A 40 -10.16 3.37 13.05
CA LYS A 40 -10.49 4.16 14.25
C LYS A 40 -11.87 3.83 14.82
N ALA A 41 -12.84 3.53 13.97
CA ALA A 41 -14.18 3.12 14.38
C ALA A 41 -14.24 1.67 14.90
N GLY A 42 -13.15 0.91 14.82
CA GLY A 42 -13.09 -0.49 15.23
C GLY A 42 -13.79 -1.44 14.25
N VAL A 43 -14.10 -0.99 13.03
CA VAL A 43 -14.68 -1.85 11.98
C VAL A 43 -13.65 -2.86 11.50
N TRP A 44 -12.40 -2.43 11.35
CA TRP A 44 -11.27 -3.31 11.10
C TRP A 44 -10.32 -3.35 12.29
N PRO A 45 -9.81 -4.54 12.66
CA PRO A 45 -8.75 -4.67 13.66
C PRO A 45 -7.53 -3.82 13.32
N LEU A 46 -6.82 -3.35 14.36
CA LEU A 46 -5.63 -2.52 14.20
C LEU A 46 -4.49 -3.29 13.50
N GLU A 47 -4.42 -4.59 13.78
CA GLU A 47 -3.42 -5.54 13.30
C GLU A 47 -3.80 -6.23 11.98
N ASP A 48 -5.05 -6.14 11.54
CA ASP A 48 -5.53 -6.79 10.31
C ASP A 48 -6.52 -5.90 9.54
N ASN A 49 -5.97 -5.08 8.66
CA ASN A 49 -6.71 -4.13 7.81
C ASN A 49 -5.94 -3.88 6.49
N PRO A 50 -6.57 -3.23 5.49
CA PRO A 50 -5.92 -2.98 4.20
C PRO A 50 -4.60 -2.21 4.32
N LEU A 51 -4.52 -1.21 5.21
CA LEU A 51 -3.35 -0.36 5.39
C LEU A 51 -2.14 -1.13 5.94
N VAL A 52 -2.35 -1.98 6.95
CA VAL A 52 -1.26 -2.76 7.56
C VAL A 52 -0.81 -3.94 6.70
N ASN A 53 -1.69 -4.50 5.88
CA ASN A 53 -1.37 -5.65 5.03
C ASN A 53 -0.91 -5.26 3.60
N ALA A 54 -1.01 -3.98 3.23
CA ALA A 54 -0.50 -3.46 1.98
C ALA A 54 1.04 -3.58 1.86
N PRO A 55 1.60 -3.78 0.65
CA PRO A 55 0.89 -3.96 -0.61
C PRO A 55 0.29 -5.37 -0.76
N HIS A 56 -0.78 -5.49 -1.55
CA HIS A 56 -1.37 -6.77 -1.92
C HIS A 56 -0.84 -7.26 -3.27
N ILE A 57 -0.31 -8.49 -3.29
CA ILE A 57 0.34 -9.10 -4.46
C ILE A 57 -0.60 -10.07 -5.17
N GLN A 58 -0.31 -10.35 -6.45
CA GLN A 58 -1.17 -11.18 -7.30
C GLN A 58 -1.43 -12.59 -6.72
N SER A 59 -0.44 -13.20 -6.06
CA SER A 59 -0.59 -14.54 -5.49
C SER A 59 -1.59 -14.62 -4.34
N GLU A 60 -1.90 -13.51 -3.66
CA GLU A 60 -2.90 -13.50 -2.60
C GLU A 60 -4.33 -13.65 -3.12
N LEU A 61 -4.58 -13.32 -4.40
CA LEU A 61 -5.89 -13.51 -5.00
C LEU A 61 -6.31 -14.97 -5.08
N VAL A 62 -5.34 -15.87 -5.32
CA VAL A 62 -5.56 -17.30 -5.47
C VAL A 62 -5.37 -18.08 -4.16
N ALA A 63 -4.88 -17.41 -3.11
CA ALA A 63 -4.75 -17.98 -1.78
C ALA A 63 -6.09 -17.95 -1.04
N GLU A 64 -6.16 -18.70 0.08
CA GLU A 64 -7.22 -18.51 1.07
C GLU A 64 -7.20 -17.07 1.60
N TRP A 65 -8.37 -16.52 1.89
CA TRP A 65 -8.51 -15.12 2.29
C TRP A 65 -9.15 -15.03 3.67
N ALA A 66 -8.28 -14.86 4.66
CA ALA A 66 -8.64 -14.81 6.07
C ALA A 66 -8.59 -13.39 6.64
N HIS A 67 -8.95 -12.39 5.83
CA HIS A 67 -8.99 -10.97 6.23
C HIS A 67 -10.44 -10.50 6.44
N PRO A 68 -10.67 -9.51 7.33
CA PRO A 68 -12.00 -8.94 7.61
C PRO A 68 -12.50 -7.97 6.54
N TYR A 69 -11.78 -7.82 5.44
CA TYR A 69 -12.11 -7.00 4.28
C TYR A 69 -12.02 -7.83 3.01
N SER A 70 -12.66 -7.40 1.92
CA SER A 70 -12.72 -8.21 0.69
C SER A 70 -11.46 -8.08 -0.17
N ARG A 71 -11.28 -9.03 -1.12
CA ARG A 71 -10.20 -8.95 -2.11
C ARG A 71 -10.33 -7.70 -2.98
N GLU A 72 -11.56 -7.32 -3.33
CA GLU A 72 -11.85 -6.13 -4.14
C GLU A 72 -11.39 -4.86 -3.45
N VAL A 73 -11.63 -4.72 -2.14
CA VAL A 73 -11.10 -3.60 -1.35
C VAL A 73 -9.57 -3.58 -1.38
N ALA A 74 -8.94 -4.74 -1.27
CA ALA A 74 -7.48 -4.87 -1.27
C ALA A 74 -6.82 -4.53 -2.61
N VAL A 75 -7.40 -4.97 -3.72
CA VAL A 75 -6.74 -4.91 -5.04
C VAL A 75 -7.33 -3.89 -6.01
N PHE A 76 -8.59 -3.47 -5.82
CA PHE A 76 -9.29 -2.51 -6.67
C PHE A 76 -10.05 -1.45 -5.86
N PRO A 77 -9.39 -0.73 -4.91
CA PRO A 77 -10.07 0.23 -4.04
C PRO A 77 -10.73 1.41 -4.80
N ALA A 78 -10.24 1.71 -6.01
CA ALA A 78 -10.78 2.73 -6.90
C ALA A 78 -11.52 2.13 -8.13
N GLY A 79 -11.88 0.85 -8.08
CA GLY A 79 -12.48 0.12 -9.20
C GLY A 79 -11.46 -0.56 -10.13
N VAL A 80 -11.99 -1.23 -11.16
CA VAL A 80 -11.19 -2.01 -12.13
C VAL A 80 -10.73 -1.09 -13.26
N ALA A 81 -9.47 -0.68 -13.21
CA ALA A 81 -8.77 0.08 -14.25
C ALA A 81 -7.37 -0.53 -14.50
N ASP A 82 -6.52 0.14 -15.28
CA ASP A 82 -5.15 -0.28 -15.59
C ASP A 82 -4.35 -0.61 -14.32
N LYS A 83 -4.31 -1.90 -13.99
CA LYS A 83 -3.79 -2.40 -12.71
C LYS A 83 -2.29 -2.63 -12.80
N TYR A 84 -1.55 -1.89 -11.98
CA TYR A 84 -0.17 -2.20 -11.67
C TYR A 84 -0.08 -3.12 -10.43
N TRP A 85 0.65 -4.22 -10.55
CA TRP A 85 0.81 -5.21 -9.48
C TRP A 85 2.13 -5.02 -8.74
N PRO A 86 2.10 -4.86 -7.40
CA PRO A 86 3.26 -5.08 -6.57
C PRO A 86 3.73 -6.53 -6.72
N THR A 87 5.04 -6.74 -6.92
CA THR A 87 5.61 -8.08 -7.14
C THR A 87 5.96 -8.81 -5.85
N VAL A 88 6.12 -8.06 -4.75
CA VAL A 88 6.46 -8.59 -3.42
C VAL A 88 5.65 -7.88 -2.34
N LYS A 89 5.52 -8.53 -1.18
CA LYS A 89 4.95 -7.95 0.04
C LYS A 89 5.86 -6.85 0.61
N ARG A 90 5.40 -6.21 1.69
CA ARG A 90 6.18 -5.24 2.45
C ARG A 90 7.53 -5.82 2.85
N LEU A 91 8.59 -5.07 2.61
CA LEU A 91 9.96 -5.46 2.94
C LEU A 91 10.17 -5.46 4.45
N ASP A 92 11.02 -6.37 4.93
CA ASP A 92 11.57 -6.33 6.29
C ASP A 92 12.92 -5.62 6.27
N ASP A 93 12.90 -4.32 6.56
CA ASP A 93 14.09 -3.47 6.53
C ASP A 93 15.12 -3.92 7.59
N VAL A 94 14.67 -4.31 8.79
CA VAL A 94 15.53 -4.68 9.91
C VAL A 94 16.25 -6.00 9.63
N TYR A 95 15.57 -6.96 9.00
CA TYR A 95 16.19 -8.22 8.63
C TYR A 95 17.34 -8.02 7.63
N GLY A 96 17.13 -7.16 6.62
CA GLY A 96 18.14 -6.84 5.61
C GLY A 96 19.41 -6.23 6.22
N ASP A 97 19.25 -5.28 7.13
CA ASP A 97 20.38 -4.64 7.82
C ASP A 97 21.18 -5.63 8.70
N ARG A 98 20.49 -6.62 9.29
CA ARG A 98 21.11 -7.66 10.13
C ARG A 98 21.79 -8.77 9.32
N ASN A 99 21.33 -9.00 8.09
CA ASN A 99 21.78 -10.10 7.24
C ASN A 99 22.25 -9.54 5.89
N LEU A 100 23.38 -8.84 5.92
CA LEU A 100 23.89 -8.11 4.77
C LEU A 100 24.36 -9.04 3.65
N PHE A 101 23.55 -9.16 2.60
CA PHE A 101 23.90 -9.85 1.34
C PHE A 101 23.84 -8.86 0.19
N LEU A 102 25.00 -8.50 -0.35
CA LEU A 102 25.13 -7.53 -1.45
C LEU A 102 25.40 -8.17 -2.82
N LEU A 103 25.58 -9.48 -2.85
CA LEU A 103 25.89 -10.25 -4.04
C LEU A 103 24.97 -11.45 -4.11
N LEU A 104 24.57 -11.80 -5.32
CA LEU A 104 23.92 -13.09 -5.60
C LEU A 104 24.92 -14.19 -5.24
N ARG A 105 24.53 -15.06 -4.31
CA ARG A 105 25.22 -16.34 -4.14
C ARG A 105 24.74 -17.26 -5.24
N THR A 106 25.59 -17.48 -6.22
CA THR A 106 25.50 -18.62 -7.12
C THR A 106 26.30 -19.73 -6.47
N ASP A 107 25.62 -20.80 -6.08
CA ASP A 107 26.28 -22.06 -5.72
C ASP A 107 27.05 -22.62 -6.92
#